data_AF-A0A8J8KUD4-F1
#
_entry.id   AF-A0A8J8KUD4-F1
#
_cell.length_a   1.000
_cell.length_b   1.000
_cell.length_c   1.000
_cell.angle_alpha   90.00
_cell.angle_beta   90.00
_cell.angle_gamma   90.00
#
_symmetry.space_group_name_H-M   'P 1'
#
loop_
_entity.id
_entity.type
_entity.pdbx_description
1 polymer ?
#
loop_
_entity_poly.entity_id
_entity_poly.type
_entity_poly.pdbx_seq_one_letter_code
_entity_poly.pdbx_strand_id
1 'polypeptide(L)' 'MDITQQILADHAARKNADGITWFHAEDLKRLGIQDQLFTVMQTVQHTLRLKKAHQVVESHGCTDRWSVQDVH' A
#
# COMPACT_ATOMS: atom_id res chain seq x y z
N MET A 1 -8.79 11.90 -6.52
CA MET A 1 -8.09 10.67 -6.93
C MET A 1 -7.99 9.79 -5.70
N ASP A 2 -8.40 8.52 -5.80
CA ASP A 2 -8.41 7.60 -4.66
C ASP A 2 -6.98 7.14 -4.38
N ILE A 3 -6.43 7.44 -3.19
CA ILE A 3 -5.06 7.09 -2.79
C ILE A 3 -4.85 5.56 -2.91
N THR A 4 -5.87 4.79 -2.51
CA THR A 4 -5.85 3.32 -2.59
C THR A 4 -5.70 2.81 -4.03
N GLN A 5 -6.39 3.41 -5.01
CA GLN A 5 -6.23 3.00 -6.41
C GLN A 5 -4.82 3.25 -6.95
N GLN A 6 -4.17 4.35 -6.55
CA GLN A 6 -2.80 4.65 -6.97
C GLN A 6 -1.80 3.67 -6.36
N ILE A 7 -1.95 3.35 -5.07
CA ILE A 7 -1.14 2.34 -4.38
C ILE A 7 -1.32 0.97 -5.03
N LEU A 8 -2.56 0.57 -5.33
CA LEU A 8 -2.83 -0.72 -5.98
C LEU A 8 -2.30 -0.80 -7.42
N ALA A 9 -2.36 0.31 -8.17
CA ALA A 9 -1.77 0.37 -9.50
C ALA A 9 -0.24 0.25 -9.45
N ASP A 10 0.41 0.92 -8.50
CA ASP A 10 1.86 0.81 -8.30
C ASP A 10 2.26 -0.60 -7.82
N HIS A 11 1.47 -1.20 -6.91
CA HIS A 11 1.63 -2.58 -6.47
C HIS A 11 1.51 -3.57 -7.64
N ALA A 12 0.50 -3.43 -8.50
CA ALA A 12 0.34 -4.29 -9.66
C ALA A 12 1.53 -4.21 -10.64
N ALA A 13 2.19 -3.04 -10.72
CA ALA A 13 3.36 -2.83 -11.56
C ALA A 13 4.69 -3.29 -10.93
N ARG A 14 4.79 -3.32 -9.60
CA ARG A 14 6.06 -3.54 -8.87
C ARG A 14 6.08 -4.76 -7.95
N LYS A 15 4.98 -5.51 -7.84
CA LYS A 15 4.95 -6.70 -6.99
C LYS A 15 6.03 -7.68 -7.40
N ASN A 16 6.73 -8.21 -6.41
CA ASN A 16 7.74 -9.23 -6.61
C ASN A 16 7.09 -10.59 -6.92
N ALA A 17 7.90 -11.64 -7.09
CA ALA A 17 7.43 -12.99 -7.35
C ALA A 17 6.49 -13.53 -6.25
N ASP A 18 6.66 -13.06 -5.01
CA ASP A 18 5.83 -13.39 -3.85
C ASP A 18 4.53 -12.56 -3.76
N GLY A 19 4.29 -11.63 -4.71
CA GLY A 19 3.11 -10.78 -4.69
C GLY A 19 3.15 -9.68 -3.62
N ILE A 20 4.35 -9.24 -3.24
CA ILE A 20 4.59 -8.24 -2.20
C ILE A 20 5.20 -6.96 -2.82
N THR A 21 4.73 -5.80 -2.38
CA THR A 21 5.35 -4.50 -2.67
C THR A 21 5.53 -3.71 -1.39
N TRP A 22 6.73 -3.16 -1.18
CA TRP A 22 7.03 -2.28 -0.06
C TRP A 22 6.89 -0.81 -0.48
N PHE A 23 6.25 -0.02 0.37
CA PHE A 23 6.04 1.41 0.22
C PHE A 23 6.75 2.16 1.33
N HIS A 24 7.60 3.10 0.94
CA HIS A 24 8.33 4.02 1.80
C HIS A 24 7.80 5.45 1.55
N ALA A 25 8.21 6.40 2.40
CA ALA A 25 7.82 7.80 2.22
C ALA A 25 8.20 8.38 0.84
N GLU A 26 9.29 7.90 0.25
CA GLU A 26 9.73 8.30 -1.10
C GLU A 26 8.79 7.78 -2.20
N ASP A 27 8.27 6.56 -2.06
CA ASP A 27 7.28 6.01 -2.99
C ASP A 27 6.00 6.84 -2.97
N LEU A 28 5.56 7.25 -1.77
CA LEU A 28 4.39 8.12 -1.64
C LEU A 28 4.60 9.47 -2.34
N LYS A 29 5.77 10.09 -2.16
CA LYS A 29 6.13 11.33 -2.86
C LYS A 29 6.14 11.15 -4.38
N ARG A 30 6.68 10.03 -4.89
CA ARG A 30 6.69 9.72 -6.34
C ARG A 30 5.26 9.59 -6.90
N LEU A 31 4.34 9.04 -6.10
CA LEU A 31 2.93 8.92 -6.44
C LEU A 31 2.14 10.22 -6.23
N GLY A 32 2.79 11.31 -5.80
CA GLY A 32 2.13 12.59 -5.52
C GLY A 32 1.27 12.58 -4.25
N ILE A 33 1.44 11.57 -3.38
CA ILE A 33 0.72 11.45 -2.11
C ILE A 33 1.49 12.24 -1.05
N GLN A 34 0.87 13.28 -0.50
CA GLN A 34 1.48 14.16 0.50
C GLN A 34 1.15 13.77 1.95
N ASP A 35 0.24 12.80 2.13
CA ASP A 35 -0.15 12.29 3.43
C ASP A 35 0.98 11.52 4.13
N GLN A 36 0.88 11.45 5.46
CA GLN A 36 1.83 10.68 6.26
C GLN A 36 1.74 9.19 5.92
N LEU A 37 2.88 8.51 5.97
CA LEU A 37 3.02 7.09 5.62
C LEU A 37 1.98 6.20 6.32
N PHE A 38 1.79 6.39 7.64
CA PHE A 38 0.82 5.64 8.43
C PHE A 38 -0.63 6.01 8.12
N THR A 39 -0.90 7.28 7.82
CA THR A 39 -2.23 7.71 7.37
C THR A 39 -2.60 7.00 6.08
N VAL A 40 -1.69 6.99 5.10
CA VAL A 40 -1.89 6.28 3.84
C VAL A 40 -2.11 4.79 4.09
N MET A 41 -1.26 4.15 4.90
CA MET A 41 -1.41 2.75 5.27
C MET A 41 -2.80 2.44 5.85
N GLN A 42 -3.28 3.25 6.80
CA GLN A 42 -4.60 3.09 7.41
C GLN A 42 -5.73 3.29 6.39
N THR A 43 -5.63 4.30 5.53
CA THR A 43 -6.61 4.57 4.46
C THR A 43 -6.70 3.41 3.47
N VAL A 44 -5.56 2.89 3.03
CA VAL A 44 -5.47 1.75 2.11
C VAL A 44 -6.05 0.51 2.79
N GLN A 45 -5.61 0.18 4.01
CA GLN A 45 -6.10 -0.96 4.78
C GLN A 45 -7.62 -0.90 4.98
N HIS A 46 -8.15 0.27 5.36
CA HIS A 46 -9.59 0.47 5.55
C HIS A 46 -10.36 0.25 4.24
N THR A 47 -9.87 0.83 3.14
CA THR A 47 -10.52 0.70 1.82
C THR A 47 -10.49 -0.73 1.30
N LEU A 48 -9.38 -1.45 1.47
CA LEU A 48 -9.25 -2.87 1.09
C LEU A 48 -10.24 -3.75 1.87
N ARG A 49 -10.38 -3.51 3.18
CA ARG A 49 -11.38 -4.20 4.01
C ARG A 49 -12.81 -3.91 3.55
N LEU A 50 -13.14 -2.66 3.23
CA LEU A 50 -14.46 -2.29 2.71
C LEU A 50 -14.76 -2.98 1.38
N LYS A 51 -13.77 -3.08 0.50
CA LYS A 51 -13.89 -3.69 -0.83
C LYS A 51 -13.79 -5.22 -0.80
N LYS A 52 -13.57 -5.85 0.36
CA LYS A 52 -13.26 -7.28 0.51
C LYS A 52 -12.15 -7.73 -0.48
N ALA A 53 -11.15 -6.87 -0.63
CA ALA A 53 -10.04 -7.12 -1.54
C ALA A 53 -9.15 -8.25 -1.02
N HIS A 54 -8.50 -8.96 -1.94
CA HIS A 54 -7.55 -10.03 -1.61
C HIS A 54 -6.21 -9.48 -1.14
N GLN A 55 -5.94 -8.19 -1.28
CA GLN A 55 -4.70 -7.58 -0.81
C GLN A 55 -4.79 -7.21 0.68
N VAL A 56 -3.69 -7.42 1.41
CA VAL A 56 -3.51 -6.98 2.79
C VAL A 56 -2.37 -6.00 2.91
N VAL A 57 -2.46 -5.14 3.93
CA VAL A 57 -1.44 -4.15 4.27
C VAL A 57 -0.81 -4.51 5.60
N GLU A 58 0.53 -4.55 5.63
CA GLU A 58 1.28 -4.85 6.85
C GLU A 58 2.53 -3.99 7.00
N SER A 59 2.74 -3.44 8.20
CA SER A 59 3.97 -2.71 8.56
C SER A 59 5.12 -3.62 8.99
N HIS A 60 4.85 -4.89 9.34
CA HIS A 60 5.85 -5.84 9.87
C HIS A 60 6.68 -5.26 11.03
N GLY A 61 6.07 -4.42 11.88
CA GLY A 61 6.75 -3.74 12.99
C GLY A 61 7.69 -2.59 12.59
N CYS A 62 7.78 -2.25 11.30
CA CYS A 62 8.54 -1.10 10.81
C CYS A 62 7.74 0.20 10.97
N THR A 63 8.44 1.33 11.17
CA THR A 63 7.82 2.67 11.28
C THR A 63 8.05 3.55 10.07
N ASP A 64 8.99 3.17 9.22
CA ASP A 64 9.43 3.90 8.02
C ASP A 64 8.88 3.30 6.72
N ARG A 65 8.19 2.15 6.79
CA ARG A 65 7.64 1.44 5.62
C ARG A 65 6.47 0.53 5.97
N TRP A 66 5.70 0.17 4.95
CA TRP A 66 4.68 -0.87 5.00
C TRP A 66 4.59 -1.59 3.66
N SER A 67 3.94 -2.74 3.64
CA SER A 67 3.81 -3.61 2.48
C SER A 67 2.36 -3.78 2.07
N VAL A 68 2.14 -3.99 0.77
CA VAL A 68 0.92 -4.58 0.21
C VAL A 68 1.25 -5.99 -0.25
N GLN A 69 0.42 -6.96 0.12
CA GLN A 69 0.60 -8.37 -0.20
C GLN A 69 -0.70 -8.94 -0.79
N ASP A 70 -0.63 -9.64 -1.91
CA ASP A 70 -1.75 -10.44 -2.44
C ASP A 70 -1.92 -11.70 -1.56
N VAL A 71 -3.10 -11.88 -0.94
CA VAL A 71 -3.46 -13.08 -0.19
C VAL A 71 -4.27 -14.01 -1.10
N HIS A 72 -3.81 -15.25 -1.24
CA HIS A 72 -4.48 -16.29 -2.06
C HIS A 72 -5.77 -16.81 -1.43
#